data_AF-A0A424RZ21-F1
#
_entry.id   AF-A0A424RZ21-F1
#
_cell.length_a   1.000
_cell.length_b   1.000
_cell.length_c   1.000
_cell.angle_alpha   90.00
_cell.angle_beta   90.00
_cell.angle_gamma   90.00
#
_symmetry.space_group_name_H-M   'P 1'
#
loop_
_entity.id
_entity.type
_entity.pdbx_description
1 polymer ?
#
loop_
_entity_poly.entity_id
_entity_poly.type
_entity_poly.pdbx_seq_one_letter_code
_entity_poly.pdbx_strand_id
1 'polypeptide(L)'
;MNYLSTRNKSLNLNFGNIFLRGLAPDGGLFLPKEIYKFSEQELTELSKLNYIDLGTEIISKFCTPILDKKKIKLILNKAYSSFNTKEVVEIKKIDNINLLELYHGPTLAFKDIALQVIGLMYEELDLNKKKINIVVATSGDTGSAAIAALKEKKNINLFVLHPHEKISAIQRKIMTTCESSNIYNIAVKGNFDDCQSIVKKMFNDEQFREKINMSGVNSINWARIVCQIVYYFYAYFKFSTKVNFSVPTGNFGDVYAGYIAKKMGLPIDKLIVATNEND
;
A
#
# COMPACT_ATOMS: atom_id res chain seq x y z
N MET A 1 8.53 2.75 -17.03
CA MET A 1 7.07 2.89 -16.83
C MET A 1 6.72 4.36 -16.59
N ASN A 2 5.61 4.83 -17.16
CA ASN A 2 5.11 6.20 -16.99
C ASN A 2 3.69 6.18 -16.41
N TYR A 3 3.34 7.25 -15.70
CA TYR A 3 2.10 7.41 -14.97
C TYR A 3 1.35 8.66 -15.38
N LEU A 4 0.02 8.56 -15.40
CA LEU A 4 -0.92 9.63 -15.69
C LEU A 4 -1.80 9.93 -14.47
N SER A 5 -2.51 11.06 -14.50
CA SER A 5 -3.58 11.34 -13.55
C SER A 5 -4.92 10.84 -14.12
N THR A 6 -5.80 10.33 -13.26
CA THR A 6 -7.20 10.04 -13.61
C THR A 6 -7.95 11.26 -14.14
N ARG A 7 -7.50 12.48 -13.84
CA ARG A 7 -8.10 13.75 -14.28
C ARG A 7 -7.31 14.45 -15.38
N ASN A 8 -6.07 14.01 -15.62
CA ASN A 8 -5.24 14.52 -16.69
C ASN A 8 -4.36 13.41 -17.29
N LYS A 9 -4.77 12.94 -18.47
CA LYS A 9 -4.07 11.89 -19.21
C LYS A 9 -2.79 12.36 -19.92
N SER A 10 -2.59 13.68 -20.07
CA SER A 10 -1.36 14.23 -20.66
C SER A 10 -0.19 14.22 -19.67
N LEU A 11 -0.48 14.15 -18.37
CA LEU A 11 0.54 14.04 -17.33
C LEU A 11 1.41 12.81 -17.56
N ASN A 12 2.73 12.99 -17.44
CA ASN A 12 3.72 11.96 -17.75
C ASN A 12 4.81 11.97 -16.68
N LEU A 13 4.60 11.24 -15.60
CA LEU A 13 5.52 11.17 -14.47
C LEU A 13 6.09 9.77 -14.32
N ASN A 14 7.32 9.66 -13.79
CA ASN A 14 7.91 8.36 -13.46
C ASN A 14 7.45 7.87 -12.08
N PHE A 15 7.79 6.61 -11.74
CA PHE A 15 7.41 6.00 -10.46
C PHE A 15 7.88 6.82 -9.24
N GLY A 16 9.13 7.30 -9.25
CA GLY A 16 9.69 8.06 -8.13
C GLY A 16 8.92 9.36 -7.88
N ASN A 17 8.54 10.08 -8.95
CA ASN A 17 7.75 11.30 -8.84
C ASN A 17 6.37 11.03 -8.21
N ILE A 18 5.65 10.02 -8.69
CA ILE A 18 4.31 9.73 -8.19
C ILE A 18 4.32 9.13 -6.79
N PHE A 19 5.36 8.36 -6.46
CA PHE A 19 5.55 7.74 -5.14
C PHE A 19 5.70 8.81 -4.06
N LEU A 20 6.61 9.77 -4.27
CA LEU A 20 6.87 10.85 -3.32
C LEU A 20 5.71 11.85 -3.25
N ARG A 21 4.98 12.05 -4.34
CA ARG A 21 3.88 13.03 -4.36
C ARG A 21 2.58 12.48 -3.75
N GLY A 22 2.26 11.21 -3.99
CA GLY A 22 1.04 10.55 -3.51
C GLY A 22 -0.25 10.94 -4.25
N LEU A 23 -0.52 12.24 -4.45
CA LEU A 23 -1.71 12.76 -5.15
C LEU A 23 -1.32 13.63 -6.36
N ALA A 24 -2.06 13.53 -7.46
CA ALA A 24 -1.78 14.36 -8.64
C ALA A 24 -2.09 15.85 -8.39
N PRO A 25 -1.43 16.80 -9.09
CA PRO A 25 -1.69 18.24 -8.94
C PRO A 25 -3.13 18.68 -9.18
N ASP A 26 -3.83 17.97 -10.06
CA ASP A 26 -5.24 18.20 -10.38
C ASP A 26 -6.22 17.53 -9.39
N GLY A 27 -5.71 17.01 -8.27
CA GLY A 27 -6.46 16.25 -7.27
C GLY A 27 -6.90 14.85 -7.74
N GLY A 28 -6.40 14.39 -8.90
CA GLY A 28 -6.61 13.03 -9.40
C GLY A 28 -5.67 12.00 -8.76
N LEU A 29 -5.89 10.74 -9.11
CA LEU A 29 -5.07 9.61 -8.68
C LEU A 29 -4.09 9.21 -9.78
N PHE A 30 -2.92 8.71 -9.38
CA PHE A 30 -1.95 8.20 -10.34
C PHE A 30 -2.28 6.77 -10.78
N LEU A 31 -2.23 6.54 -12.09
CA LEU A 31 -2.37 5.22 -12.70
C LEU A 31 -1.27 4.99 -13.76
N PRO A 32 -0.83 3.75 -13.97
CA PRO A 32 0.13 3.46 -15.03
C PRO A 32 -0.51 3.73 -16.38
N LYS A 33 0.27 4.26 -17.34
CA LYS A 33 -0.23 4.47 -18.70
C LYS A 33 -0.65 3.18 -19.38
N GLU A 34 0.05 2.09 -19.06
CA GLU A 34 -0.21 0.75 -19.58
C GLU A 34 -0.03 -0.28 -18.46
N ILE A 35 -0.87 -1.32 -18.48
CA ILE A 35 -0.76 -2.46 -17.57
C ILE A 35 -0.10 -3.60 -18.33
N TYR A 36 1.03 -4.09 -17.83
CA TYR A 36 1.71 -5.24 -18.40
C TYR A 36 0.83 -6.49 -18.28
N LYS A 37 0.58 -7.18 -19.39
CA LYS A 37 -0.20 -8.41 -19.43
C LYS A 37 0.73 -9.61 -19.59
N PHE A 38 0.78 -10.48 -18.60
CA PHE A 38 1.52 -11.73 -18.64
C PHE A 38 0.88 -12.72 -19.61
N SER A 39 1.72 -13.44 -20.34
CA SER A 39 1.34 -14.61 -21.13
C SER A 39 1.06 -15.83 -20.23
N GLU A 40 0.40 -16.85 -20.79
CA GLU A 40 0.15 -18.12 -20.06
C GLU A 40 1.45 -18.81 -19.63
N GLN A 41 2.50 -18.73 -20.46
CA GLN A 41 3.82 -19.24 -20.13
C GLN A 41 4.42 -18.49 -18.93
N GLU A 42 4.40 -17.15 -18.93
CA GLU A 42 4.88 -16.37 -17.80
C GLU A 42 4.07 -16.65 -16.53
N LEU A 43 2.75 -16.79 -16.61
CA LEU A 43 1.93 -17.17 -15.45
C LEU A 43 2.34 -18.54 -14.89
N THR A 44 2.65 -19.49 -15.78
CA THR A 44 3.15 -20.82 -15.37
C THR A 44 4.49 -20.72 -14.66
N GLU A 45 5.40 -19.85 -15.13
CA GLU A 45 6.69 -19.59 -14.48
C GLU A 45 6.51 -18.90 -13.11
N LEU A 46 5.68 -17.87 -13.05
CA LEU A 46 5.36 -17.14 -11.82
C LEU A 46 4.75 -18.04 -10.74
N SER A 47 3.94 -19.04 -11.13
CA SER A 47 3.31 -19.98 -10.18
C SER A 47 4.30 -20.81 -9.36
N LYS A 48 5.56 -20.90 -9.81
CA LYS A 48 6.63 -21.69 -9.16
C LYS A 48 7.44 -20.87 -8.16
N LEU A 49 7.23 -19.55 -8.09
CA LEU A 49 8.00 -18.65 -7.26
C LEU A 49 7.48 -18.59 -5.82
N ASN A 50 8.38 -18.38 -4.86
CA ASN A 50 8.00 -17.97 -3.51
C ASN A 50 7.45 -16.52 -3.53
N TYR A 51 6.82 -16.09 -2.44
CA TYR A 51 6.18 -14.77 -2.37
C TYR A 51 7.12 -13.60 -2.68
N ILE A 52 8.38 -13.65 -2.24
CA ILE A 52 9.37 -12.57 -2.44
C ILE A 52 9.78 -12.49 -3.92
N ASP A 53 10.06 -13.62 -4.55
CA ASP A 53 10.44 -13.68 -5.96
C ASP A 53 9.25 -13.30 -6.86
N LEU A 54 8.05 -13.79 -6.54
CA LEU A 54 6.81 -13.38 -7.19
C LEU A 54 6.57 -11.87 -7.09
N GLY A 55 6.72 -11.33 -5.87
CA GLY A 55 6.60 -9.89 -5.63
C GLY A 55 7.65 -9.09 -6.40
N THR A 56 8.88 -9.61 -6.51
CA THR A 56 9.94 -8.96 -7.28
C THR A 56 9.57 -8.86 -8.76
N GLU A 57 9.06 -9.95 -9.36
CA GLU A 57 8.63 -9.96 -10.76
C GLU A 57 7.47 -8.99 -11.01
N ILE A 58 6.42 -9.05 -10.20
CA ILE A 58 5.22 -8.21 -10.37
C ILE A 58 5.53 -6.72 -10.15
N ILE A 59 6.16 -6.37 -9.02
CA ILE A 59 6.42 -4.98 -8.63
C ILE A 59 7.38 -4.31 -9.62
N SER A 60 8.35 -5.07 -10.17
CA SER A 60 9.32 -4.53 -11.14
C SER A 60 8.67 -3.99 -12.42
N LYS A 61 7.52 -4.52 -12.83
CA LYS A 61 6.77 -4.03 -14.01
C LYS A 61 6.27 -2.59 -13.82
N PHE A 62 6.09 -2.17 -12.57
CA PHE A 62 5.60 -0.83 -12.22
C PHE A 62 6.72 0.14 -11.85
N CYS A 63 7.81 -0.34 -11.25
CA CYS A 63 8.84 0.53 -10.69
C CYS A 63 10.06 0.75 -11.61
N THR A 64 10.28 -0.08 -12.64
CA THR A 64 11.43 0.04 -13.55
C THR A 64 11.31 1.26 -14.47
N PRO A 65 12.40 2.03 -14.72
CA PRO A 65 13.79 1.81 -14.29
C PRO A 65 14.17 2.46 -12.95
N ILE A 66 13.22 3.07 -12.23
CA ILE A 66 13.50 3.82 -10.99
C ILE A 66 13.99 2.88 -9.87
N LEU A 67 13.32 1.74 -9.70
CA LEU A 67 13.81 0.63 -8.89
C LEU A 67 13.96 -0.60 -9.76
N ASP A 68 15.18 -1.12 -9.86
CA ASP A 68 15.46 -2.37 -10.55
C ASP A 68 15.04 -3.60 -9.70
N LYS A 69 15.01 -4.77 -10.33
CA LYS A 69 14.65 -6.04 -9.65
C LYS A 69 15.53 -6.34 -8.45
N LYS A 70 16.82 -6.03 -8.49
CA LYS A 70 17.76 -6.32 -7.39
C LYS A 70 17.41 -5.48 -6.16
N LYS A 71 17.16 -4.18 -6.34
CA LYS A 71 16.70 -3.28 -5.29
C LYS A 71 15.34 -3.70 -4.75
N ILE A 72 14.38 -4.00 -5.62
CA ILE A 72 13.05 -4.46 -5.20
C ILE A 72 13.17 -5.73 -4.35
N LYS A 73 13.95 -6.72 -4.78
CA LYS A 73 14.16 -7.95 -4.01
C LYS A 73 14.77 -7.67 -2.63
N LEU A 74 15.75 -6.77 -2.53
CA LEU A 74 16.33 -6.36 -1.23
C LEU A 74 15.29 -5.70 -0.31
N ILE A 75 14.48 -4.79 -0.86
CA ILE A 75 13.38 -4.13 -0.14
C ILE A 75 12.38 -5.18 0.36
N LEU A 76 11.93 -6.10 -0.48
CA LEU A 76 10.95 -7.12 -0.09
C LEU A 76 11.49 -8.06 0.99
N ASN A 77 12.73 -8.52 0.88
CA ASN A 77 13.38 -9.34 1.92
C ASN A 77 13.42 -8.62 3.27
N LYS A 78 13.80 -7.34 3.28
CA LYS A 78 13.88 -6.54 4.52
C LYS A 78 12.49 -6.18 5.07
N ALA A 79 11.51 -5.89 4.22
CA ALA A 79 10.15 -5.56 4.65
C ALA A 79 9.47 -6.76 5.32
N TYR A 80 9.58 -7.92 4.69
CA TYR A 80 8.86 -9.12 5.10
C TYR A 80 9.59 -9.97 6.15
N SER A 81 10.81 -9.60 6.57
CA SER A 81 11.49 -10.27 7.68
C SER A 81 10.79 -10.09 9.04
N SER A 82 9.91 -9.08 9.14
CA SER A 82 9.08 -8.80 10.32
C SER A 82 7.76 -9.60 10.36
N PHE A 83 7.51 -10.43 9.35
CA PHE A 83 6.28 -11.23 9.26
C PHE A 83 6.49 -12.60 9.91
N ASN A 84 5.45 -13.09 10.56
CA ASN A 84 5.47 -14.37 11.28
C ASN A 84 5.38 -15.60 10.35
N THR A 85 5.26 -15.40 9.04
CA THR A 85 5.17 -16.47 8.04
C THR A 85 6.11 -16.20 6.88
N LYS A 86 6.75 -17.26 6.37
CA LYS A 86 7.77 -17.16 5.31
C LYS A 86 7.21 -16.63 4.00
N GLU A 87 5.96 -16.93 3.72
CA GLU A 87 5.28 -16.58 2.48
C GLU A 87 4.46 -15.29 2.60
N VAL A 88 4.64 -14.52 3.68
CA VAL A 88 3.94 -13.26 4.01
C VAL A 88 2.44 -13.41 4.30
N VAL A 89 1.77 -14.29 3.57
CA VAL A 89 0.34 -14.59 3.64
C VAL A 89 0.14 -16.09 3.75
N GLU A 90 -0.95 -16.51 4.40
CA GLU A 90 -1.33 -17.92 4.51
C GLU A 90 -2.74 -18.14 3.97
N ILE A 91 -3.06 -19.37 3.58
CA ILE A 91 -4.41 -19.75 3.17
C ILE A 91 -4.91 -20.81 4.14
N LYS A 92 -6.01 -20.49 4.81
CA LYS A 92 -6.67 -21.40 5.75
C LYS A 92 -8.05 -21.78 5.21
N LYS A 93 -8.30 -23.07 5.12
CA LYS A 93 -9.64 -23.58 4.78
C LYS A 93 -10.56 -23.45 6.00
N ILE A 94 -11.70 -22.81 5.82
CA ILE A 94 -12.79 -22.70 6.81
C ILE A 94 -14.03 -23.24 6.12
N ASP A 95 -14.48 -24.42 6.51
CA ASP A 95 -15.58 -25.13 5.87
C ASP A 95 -15.41 -25.22 4.33
N ASN A 96 -16.28 -24.53 3.59
CA ASN A 96 -16.30 -24.48 2.13
C ASN A 96 -15.62 -23.24 1.54
N ILE A 97 -15.03 -22.38 2.38
CA ILE A 97 -14.33 -21.16 1.95
C ILE A 97 -12.84 -21.24 2.30
N ASN A 98 -12.02 -20.50 1.55
CA ASN A 98 -10.60 -20.34 1.84
C ASN A 98 -10.38 -18.89 2.31
N LEU A 99 -9.89 -18.73 3.54
CA LEU A 99 -9.48 -17.45 4.10
C LEU A 99 -8.03 -17.18 3.72
N LEU A 100 -7.79 -16.07 3.02
CA LEU A 100 -6.45 -15.55 2.79
C LEU A 100 -6.06 -14.67 4.00
N GLU A 101 -5.17 -15.20 4.84
CA GLU A 101 -4.69 -14.52 6.03
C GLU A 101 -3.63 -13.48 5.64
N LEU A 102 -3.98 -12.20 5.80
CA LEU A 102 -3.12 -11.06 5.44
C LEU A 102 -2.54 -10.34 6.67
N TYR A 103 -2.68 -10.92 7.87
CA TYR A 103 -2.42 -10.27 9.16
C TYR A 103 -1.16 -10.79 9.87
N HIS A 104 -0.24 -11.44 9.17
CA HIS A 104 0.99 -11.97 9.79
C HIS A 104 2.09 -10.92 9.98
N GLY A 105 1.82 -9.66 9.63
CA GLY A 105 2.72 -8.53 9.79
C GLY A 105 2.77 -7.96 11.21
N PRO A 106 3.62 -6.95 11.45
CA PRO A 106 3.91 -6.41 12.78
C PRO A 106 2.72 -5.74 13.47
N THR A 107 1.65 -5.40 12.75
CA THR A 107 0.48 -4.72 13.31
C THR A 107 -0.81 -5.52 13.15
N LEU A 108 -0.70 -6.78 12.72
CA LEU A 108 -1.81 -7.72 12.59
C LEU A 108 -2.89 -7.25 11.60
N ALA A 109 -2.50 -6.49 10.57
CA ALA A 109 -3.41 -5.98 9.56
C ALA A 109 -2.79 -6.05 8.16
N PHE A 110 -3.64 -6.29 7.14
CA PHE A 110 -3.22 -6.40 5.73
C PHE A 110 -2.46 -5.17 5.19
N LYS A 111 -2.60 -4.03 5.86
CA LYS A 111 -1.91 -2.79 5.49
C LYS A 111 -0.39 -2.92 5.66
N ASP A 112 0.08 -3.83 6.51
CA ASP A 112 1.50 -4.12 6.70
C ASP A 112 2.17 -4.56 5.40
N ILE A 113 1.50 -5.40 4.59
CA ILE A 113 2.06 -5.95 3.35
C ILE A 113 2.55 -4.82 2.42
N ALA A 114 1.77 -3.75 2.29
CA ALA A 114 2.16 -2.60 1.50
C ALA A 114 3.08 -1.64 2.25
N LEU A 115 2.74 -1.31 3.51
CA LEU A 115 3.41 -0.21 4.21
C LEU A 115 4.84 -0.55 4.61
N GLN A 116 5.15 -1.80 4.98
CA GLN A 116 6.53 -2.20 5.28
C GLN A 116 7.44 -2.06 4.05
N VAL A 117 6.94 -2.38 2.86
CA VAL A 117 7.66 -2.19 1.59
C VAL A 117 7.85 -0.70 1.29
N ILE A 118 6.79 0.10 1.44
CA ILE A 118 6.82 1.54 1.18
C ILE A 118 7.77 2.28 2.11
N GLY A 119 7.83 1.91 3.39
CA GLY A 119 8.76 2.52 4.35
C GLY A 119 10.22 2.38 3.94
N LEU A 120 10.57 1.27 3.28
CA LEU A 120 11.90 1.05 2.70
C LEU A 120 12.06 1.72 1.33
N MET A 121 11.02 1.80 0.51
CA MET A 121 11.06 2.57 -0.74
C MET A 121 11.34 4.05 -0.49
N TYR A 122 10.85 4.65 0.60
CA TYR A 122 11.22 6.02 0.96
C TYR A 122 12.71 6.17 1.25
N GLU A 123 13.37 5.20 1.90
CA GLU A 123 14.81 5.25 2.13
C GLU A 123 15.60 5.21 0.81
N GLU A 124 15.14 4.42 -0.15
CA GLU A 124 15.78 4.26 -1.46
C GLU A 124 15.49 5.42 -2.43
N LEU A 125 14.32 6.06 -2.31
CA LEU A 125 13.84 7.09 -3.23
C LEU A 125 13.96 8.53 -2.69
N ASP A 126 14.34 8.72 -1.42
CA ASP A 126 14.73 10.03 -0.88
C ASP A 126 16.11 10.45 -1.42
N LEU A 127 16.18 10.64 -2.73
CA LEU A 127 17.40 10.94 -3.51
C LEU A 127 18.11 12.22 -3.06
N ASN A 128 17.42 13.11 -2.35
CA ASN A 128 17.94 14.41 -1.92
C ASN A 128 18.27 14.48 -0.42
N LYS A 129 18.04 13.40 0.36
CA LYS A 129 18.16 13.38 1.82
C LYS A 129 17.39 14.53 2.49
N LYS A 130 16.33 15.03 1.86
CA LYS A 130 15.54 16.13 2.42
C LYS A 130 14.56 15.53 3.40
N LYS A 131 14.32 16.21 4.52
CA LYS A 131 13.33 15.74 5.49
C LYS A 131 11.96 15.65 4.83
N ILE A 132 11.34 14.48 4.81
CA ILE A 132 10.00 14.22 4.27
C ILE A 132 9.01 14.24 5.43
N ASN A 133 7.91 14.96 5.26
CA ASN A 133 6.83 15.00 6.25
C ASN A 133 5.64 14.20 5.73
N ILE A 134 5.49 12.97 6.20
CA ILE A 134 4.39 12.07 5.84
C ILE A 134 3.20 12.38 6.72
N VAL A 135 2.04 12.62 6.10
CA VAL A 135 0.79 12.89 6.83
C VAL A 135 -0.24 11.81 6.48
N VAL A 136 -0.82 11.17 7.49
CA VAL A 136 -1.81 10.10 7.33
C VAL A 136 -3.02 10.35 8.23
N ALA A 137 -4.22 10.13 7.68
CA ALA A 137 -5.45 10.04 8.46
C ALA A 137 -5.81 8.57 8.66
N THR A 138 -6.18 8.18 9.87
CA THR A 138 -6.48 6.78 10.20
C THR A 138 -7.68 6.64 11.14
N SER A 139 -8.43 5.55 10.96
CA SER A 139 -9.39 5.01 11.94
C SER A 139 -8.78 3.95 12.87
N GLY A 140 -7.47 3.69 12.73
CA GLY A 140 -6.73 2.69 13.50
C GLY A 140 -5.57 2.11 12.70
N ASP A 141 -5.79 0.97 12.04
CA ASP A 141 -4.75 0.13 11.42
C ASP A 141 -3.75 0.87 10.51
N THR A 142 -4.21 1.81 9.68
CA THR A 142 -3.30 2.48 8.71
C THR A 142 -2.20 3.25 9.44
N GLY A 143 -2.56 3.91 10.54
CA GLY A 143 -1.61 4.62 11.39
C GLY A 143 -0.66 3.67 12.10
N SER A 144 -1.18 2.59 12.66
CA SER A 144 -0.34 1.53 13.28
C SER A 144 0.70 0.98 12.30
N ALA A 145 0.26 0.55 11.11
CA ALA A 145 1.14 0.00 10.09
C ALA A 145 2.13 1.06 9.53
N ALA A 146 1.70 2.32 9.40
CA ALA A 146 2.58 3.41 8.98
C ALA A 146 3.66 3.70 10.05
N ILE A 147 3.30 3.71 11.33
CA ILE A 147 4.25 3.86 12.44
C ILE A 147 5.25 2.71 12.43
N ALA A 148 4.79 1.47 12.30
CA ALA A 148 5.67 0.30 12.24
C ALA A 148 6.67 0.40 11.07
N ALA A 149 6.24 0.89 9.91
CA ALA A 149 7.08 1.04 8.73
C ALA A 149 8.06 2.23 8.76
N LEU A 150 7.71 3.30 9.49
CA LEU A 150 8.39 4.59 9.39
C LEU A 150 9.04 5.07 10.70
N LYS A 151 8.86 4.37 11.81
CA LYS A 151 9.59 4.68 13.05
C LYS A 151 11.10 4.62 12.83
N GLU A 152 11.83 5.49 13.54
CA GLU A 152 13.30 5.54 13.55
C GLU A 152 13.95 5.93 12.20
N LYS A 153 13.15 6.31 11.20
CA LYS A 153 13.63 6.79 9.90
C LYS A 153 14.12 8.23 10.02
N LYS A 154 15.44 8.43 10.01
CA LYS A 154 16.10 9.74 10.26
C LYS A 154 15.57 10.91 9.42
N ASN A 155 15.24 10.67 8.15
CA ASN A 155 14.79 11.70 7.21
C ASN A 155 13.27 11.81 7.08
N ILE A 156 12.49 11.09 7.90
CA ILE A 156 11.05 11.05 7.76
C ILE A 156 10.42 11.47 9.07
N ASN A 157 9.52 12.44 9.07
CA ASN A 157 8.55 12.62 10.14
C ASN A 157 7.21 11.99 9.71
N LEU A 158 6.52 11.31 10.61
CA LEU A 158 5.17 10.80 10.38
C LEU A 158 4.18 11.52 11.32
N PHE A 159 3.21 12.19 10.73
CA PHE A 159 2.08 12.81 11.42
C PHE A 159 0.83 11.95 11.23
N VAL A 160 0.32 11.37 12.31
CA VAL A 160 -0.82 10.46 12.31
C VAL A 160 -2.03 11.16 12.92
N LEU A 161 -2.97 11.55 12.07
CA LEU A 161 -4.24 12.14 12.48
C LEU A 161 -5.25 11.01 12.71
N HIS A 162 -5.79 10.93 13.92
CA HIS A 162 -6.84 9.97 14.28
C HIS A 162 -7.92 10.66 15.11
N PRO A 163 -9.19 10.22 15.02
CA PRO A 163 -10.24 10.84 15.82
C PRO A 163 -10.02 10.54 17.31
N HIS A 164 -10.14 11.57 18.14
CA HIS A 164 -10.02 11.47 19.59
C HIS A 164 -11.07 10.51 20.13
N GLU A 165 -10.65 9.49 20.89
CA GLU A 165 -11.52 8.49 21.55
C GLU A 165 -12.43 7.66 20.62
N LYS A 166 -12.22 7.69 19.30
CA LYS A 166 -13.02 6.92 18.32
C LYS A 166 -12.24 5.84 17.58
N ILE A 167 -11.13 5.39 18.15
CA ILE A 167 -10.32 4.27 17.65
C ILE A 167 -10.23 3.20 18.75
N SER A 168 -10.05 1.93 18.38
CA SER A 168 -9.98 0.86 19.39
C SER A 168 -8.81 1.07 20.36
N ALA A 169 -8.97 0.57 21.58
CA ALA A 169 -7.94 0.70 22.61
C ALA A 169 -6.60 0.06 22.19
N ILE A 170 -6.65 -1.06 21.47
CA ILE A 170 -5.46 -1.76 20.97
C ILE A 170 -4.74 -0.92 19.91
N GLN A 171 -5.46 -0.46 18.89
CA GLN A 171 -4.87 0.38 17.83
C GLN A 171 -4.31 1.69 18.41
N ARG A 172 -5.04 2.35 19.32
CA ARG A 172 -4.56 3.55 20.01
C ARG A 172 -3.25 3.30 20.73
N LYS A 173 -3.17 2.23 21.54
CA LYS A 173 -1.95 1.87 22.26
C LYS A 173 -0.78 1.65 21.29
N ILE A 174 -0.95 0.84 20.26
CA ILE A 174 0.09 0.60 19.24
C ILE A 174 0.62 1.93 18.68
N MET A 175 -0.27 2.88 18.39
CA MET A 175 0.13 4.17 17.82
C MET A 175 0.79 5.09 18.86
N THR A 176 0.22 5.23 20.06
CA THR A 176 0.61 6.27 21.02
C THR A 176 1.69 5.85 22.02
N THR A 177 2.02 4.56 22.11
CA THR A 177 3.11 4.07 22.98
C THR A 177 4.40 3.78 22.21
N CYS A 178 4.48 4.17 20.93
CA CYS A 178 5.70 4.05 20.16
C CYS A 178 6.69 5.15 20.60
N GLU A 179 7.78 4.74 21.24
CA GLU A 179 8.88 5.63 21.62
C GLU A 179 9.78 5.89 20.41
N SER A 180 9.36 6.82 19.54
CA SER A 180 10.16 7.21 18.39
C SER A 180 10.04 8.71 18.13
N SER A 181 11.19 9.39 18.05
CA SER A 181 11.27 10.86 17.97
C SER A 181 10.74 11.44 16.67
N ASN A 182 10.50 10.60 15.65
CA ASN A 182 10.01 11.01 14.35
C ASN A 182 8.51 10.74 14.15
N ILE A 183 7.80 10.28 15.18
CA ILE A 183 6.37 9.95 15.14
C ILE A 183 5.57 10.97 15.94
N TYR A 184 4.56 11.55 15.31
CA TYR A 184 3.69 12.58 15.89
C TYR A 184 2.23 12.11 15.79
N ASN A 185 1.67 11.66 16.91
CA ASN A 185 0.25 11.30 16.98
C ASN A 185 -0.60 12.53 17.31
N ILE A 186 -1.61 12.80 16.49
CA ILE A 186 -2.49 13.96 16.59
C ILE A 186 -3.93 13.46 16.75
N ALA A 187 -4.44 13.52 17.97
CA ALA A 187 -5.83 13.20 18.27
C ALA A 187 -6.73 14.38 17.90
N VAL A 188 -7.48 14.24 16.81
CA VAL A 188 -8.39 15.28 16.29
C VAL A 188 -9.74 15.18 17.01
N LYS A 189 -10.20 16.29 17.59
CA LYS A 189 -11.57 16.39 18.14
C LYS A 189 -12.58 16.44 16.99
N GLY A 190 -13.07 15.28 16.57
CA GLY A 190 -13.93 15.10 15.38
C GLY A 190 -14.24 13.63 15.10
N ASN A 191 -14.61 13.31 13.87
CA ASN A 191 -14.72 11.94 13.35
C ASN A 191 -13.58 11.62 12.35
N PHE A 192 -13.62 10.42 11.75
CA PHE A 192 -12.59 10.02 10.79
C PHE A 192 -12.63 10.87 9.50
N ASP A 193 -13.81 11.28 9.05
CA ASP A 193 -13.98 12.13 7.87
C ASP A 193 -13.36 13.52 8.08
N ASP A 194 -13.43 14.07 9.30
CA ASP A 194 -12.74 15.30 9.66
C ASP A 194 -11.22 15.16 9.50
N CYS A 195 -10.64 14.06 10.00
CA CYS A 195 -9.22 13.75 9.80
C CYS A 195 -8.87 13.68 8.31
N GLN A 196 -9.68 12.97 7.51
CA GLN A 196 -9.46 12.86 6.06
C GLN A 196 -9.58 14.22 5.36
N SER A 197 -10.55 15.04 5.76
CA SER A 197 -10.79 16.38 5.22
C SER A 197 -9.60 17.30 5.48
N ILE A 198 -9.05 17.30 6.70
CA ILE A 198 -7.82 18.04 7.05
C ILE A 198 -6.67 17.62 6.13
N VAL A 199 -6.41 16.31 6.03
CA VAL A 199 -5.31 15.79 5.20
C VAL A 199 -5.53 16.14 3.72
N LYS A 200 -6.75 16.03 3.18
CA LYS A 200 -7.07 16.44 1.80
C LYS A 200 -6.84 17.93 1.57
N LYS A 201 -7.23 18.80 2.52
CA LYS A 201 -6.97 20.25 2.43
C LYS A 201 -5.47 20.54 2.39
N MET A 202 -4.69 19.89 3.25
CA MET A 202 -3.23 19.98 3.20
C MET A 202 -2.68 19.48 1.85
N PHE A 203 -3.26 18.43 1.27
CA PHE A 203 -2.82 17.91 -0.04
C PHE A 203 -3.13 18.82 -1.24
N ASN A 204 -4.19 19.63 -1.13
CA ASN A 204 -4.62 20.55 -2.17
C ASN A 204 -3.90 21.91 -2.09
N ASP A 205 -3.30 22.24 -0.94
CA ASP A 205 -2.46 23.42 -0.78
C ASP A 205 -1.02 23.12 -1.26
N GLU A 206 -0.73 23.45 -2.52
CA GLU A 206 0.59 23.18 -3.12
C GLU A 206 1.72 23.95 -2.42
N GLN A 207 1.48 25.20 -2.01
CA GLN A 207 2.49 26.00 -1.33
C GLN A 207 2.85 25.40 0.02
N PHE A 208 1.85 24.98 0.81
CA PHE A 208 2.07 24.31 2.09
C PHE A 208 2.80 22.99 1.90
N ARG A 209 2.39 22.17 0.92
CA ARG A 209 3.03 20.89 0.62
C ARG A 209 4.50 21.02 0.28
N GLU A 210 4.82 21.93 -0.63
CA GLU A 210 6.21 22.15 -1.06
C GLU A 210 7.05 22.68 0.11
N LYS A 211 6.50 23.62 0.89
CA LYS A 211 7.16 24.20 2.06
C LYS A 211 7.58 23.14 3.08
N ILE A 212 6.73 22.14 3.34
CA ILE A 212 7.05 21.08 4.31
C ILE A 212 7.56 19.80 3.64
N ASN A 213 7.81 19.77 2.34
CA ASN A 213 8.15 18.54 1.61
C ASN A 213 7.18 17.38 1.97
N MET A 214 5.88 17.67 1.87
CA MET A 214 4.81 16.80 2.31
C MET A 214 4.68 15.58 1.39
N SER A 215 4.48 14.42 1.99
CA SER A 215 4.12 13.19 1.29
C SER A 215 3.00 12.44 2.02
N GLY A 216 2.51 11.35 1.43
CA GLY A 216 1.40 10.58 1.95
C GLY A 216 1.55 9.07 1.74
N VAL A 217 1.12 8.32 2.75
CA VAL A 217 0.99 6.84 2.71
C VAL A 217 -0.47 6.38 2.78
N ASN A 218 -1.39 7.28 2.43
CA ASN A 218 -2.82 7.00 2.38
C ASN A 218 -3.14 5.96 1.29
N SER A 219 -4.36 5.43 1.29
CA SER A 219 -4.82 4.40 0.35
C SER A 219 -4.72 4.80 -1.13
N ILE A 220 -4.50 6.08 -1.40
CA ILE A 220 -4.31 6.65 -2.74
C ILE A 220 -2.89 6.49 -3.30
N ASN A 221 -1.89 6.18 -2.47
CA ASN A 221 -0.52 6.02 -2.96
C ASN A 221 -0.43 4.77 -3.84
N TRP A 222 -0.05 4.94 -5.10
CA TRP A 222 0.01 3.87 -6.10
C TRP A 222 0.84 2.66 -5.65
N ALA A 223 1.94 2.88 -4.93
CA ALA A 223 2.78 1.78 -4.46
C ALA A 223 2.06 0.84 -3.50
N ARG A 224 1.03 1.32 -2.78
CA ARG A 224 0.21 0.46 -1.92
C ARG A 224 -0.56 -0.57 -2.72
N ILE A 225 -1.20 -0.12 -3.80
CA ILE A 225 -1.96 -0.98 -4.71
C ILE A 225 -1.00 -1.99 -5.35
N VAL A 226 0.17 -1.53 -5.81
CA VAL A 226 1.17 -2.41 -6.44
C VAL A 226 1.62 -3.55 -5.54
N CYS A 227 1.91 -3.29 -4.26
CA CYS A 227 2.28 -4.34 -3.32
C CYS A 227 1.14 -5.33 -3.05
N GLN A 228 -0.11 -4.85 -3.10
CA GLN A 228 -1.30 -5.65 -2.87
C GLN A 228 -1.62 -6.61 -4.02
N ILE A 229 -1.18 -6.33 -5.25
CA ILE A 229 -1.36 -7.23 -6.40
C ILE A 229 -0.75 -8.62 -6.12
N VAL A 230 0.36 -8.66 -5.39
CA VAL A 230 1.18 -9.86 -5.20
C VAL A 230 0.40 -10.99 -4.55
N TYR A 231 -0.38 -10.71 -3.50
CA TYR A 231 -1.13 -11.77 -2.82
C TYR A 231 -2.30 -12.33 -3.63
N TYR A 232 -2.84 -11.57 -4.60
CA TYR A 232 -3.83 -12.12 -5.54
C TYR A 232 -3.21 -13.17 -6.45
N PHE A 233 -2.03 -12.90 -7.01
CA PHE A 233 -1.27 -13.88 -7.80
C PHE A 233 -0.88 -15.08 -6.94
N TYR A 234 -0.29 -14.82 -5.77
CA TYR A 234 0.14 -15.87 -4.85
C TYR A 234 -1.01 -16.81 -4.49
N ALA A 235 -2.14 -16.24 -4.06
CA ALA A 235 -3.30 -17.02 -3.66
C ALA A 235 -3.92 -17.78 -4.83
N TYR A 236 -4.07 -17.14 -6.00
CA TYR A 236 -4.60 -17.78 -7.19
C TYR A 236 -3.80 -19.03 -7.57
N PHE A 237 -2.47 -18.95 -7.53
CA PHE A 237 -1.59 -20.07 -7.88
C PHE A 237 -1.67 -21.26 -6.92
N LYS A 238 -2.35 -21.15 -5.77
CA LYS A 238 -2.60 -22.28 -4.87
C LYS A 238 -3.80 -23.14 -5.27
N PHE A 239 -4.56 -22.73 -6.28
CA PHE A 239 -5.75 -23.43 -6.74
C PHE A 239 -5.64 -23.81 -8.22
N SER A 240 -6.16 -24.98 -8.58
CA SER A 240 -6.21 -25.49 -9.96
C SER A 240 -7.48 -25.09 -10.72
N THR A 241 -8.41 -24.39 -10.06
CA THR A 241 -9.71 -24.00 -10.61
C THR A 241 -9.85 -22.48 -10.62
N LYS A 242 -10.87 -21.98 -11.33
CA LYS A 242 -11.18 -20.54 -11.32
C LYS A 242 -11.46 -20.06 -9.90
N VAL A 243 -10.82 -18.96 -9.51
CA VAL A 243 -10.92 -18.38 -8.17
C VAL A 243 -11.78 -17.12 -8.21
N ASN A 244 -12.69 -17.02 -7.24
CA ASN A 244 -13.40 -15.79 -6.88
C ASN A 244 -12.75 -15.22 -5.62
N PHE A 245 -12.56 -13.89 -5.58
CA PHE A 245 -12.10 -13.20 -4.37
C PHE A 245 -13.24 -12.34 -3.82
N SER A 246 -13.54 -12.50 -2.53
CA SER A 246 -14.44 -11.62 -1.79
C SER A 246 -13.62 -10.74 -0.86
N VAL A 247 -13.74 -9.43 -1.00
CA VAL A 247 -12.84 -8.45 -0.39
C VAL A 247 -13.63 -7.49 0.50
N PRO A 248 -13.46 -7.52 1.83
CA PRO A 248 -13.99 -6.50 2.73
C PRO A 248 -13.42 -5.13 2.35
N THR A 249 -14.27 -4.25 1.83
CA THR A 249 -13.83 -3.06 1.11
C THR A 249 -14.34 -1.78 1.76
N GLY A 250 -13.40 -0.88 2.07
CA GLY A 250 -13.67 0.54 2.35
C GLY A 250 -13.24 1.41 1.17
N ASN A 251 -12.00 1.91 1.19
CA ASN A 251 -11.45 2.82 0.17
C ASN A 251 -11.04 2.15 -1.17
N PHE A 252 -11.59 0.99 -1.52
CA PHE A 252 -11.36 0.26 -2.79
C PHE A 252 -9.94 -0.20 -3.16
N GLY A 253 -8.88 0.25 -2.49
CA GLY A 253 -7.49 -0.06 -2.88
C GLY A 253 -7.17 -1.56 -2.98
N ASP A 254 -7.67 -2.37 -2.05
CA ASP A 254 -7.44 -3.82 -2.02
C ASP A 254 -8.08 -4.53 -3.22
N VAL A 255 -9.41 -4.41 -3.37
CA VAL A 255 -10.12 -5.04 -4.50
C VAL A 255 -9.65 -4.48 -5.85
N TYR A 256 -9.22 -3.21 -5.89
CA TYR A 256 -8.63 -2.63 -7.09
C TYR A 256 -7.28 -3.27 -7.44
N ALA A 257 -6.46 -3.67 -6.46
CA ALA A 257 -5.26 -4.46 -6.73
C ALA A 257 -5.61 -5.83 -7.35
N GLY A 258 -6.69 -6.47 -6.91
CA GLY A 258 -7.23 -7.67 -7.55
C GLY A 258 -7.70 -7.41 -8.99
N TYR A 259 -8.31 -6.26 -9.26
CA TYR A 259 -8.67 -5.83 -10.61
C TYR A 259 -7.43 -5.63 -11.49
N ILE A 260 -6.37 -4.99 -10.97
CA ILE A 260 -5.11 -4.87 -11.68
C ILE A 260 -4.51 -6.25 -11.95
N ALA A 261 -4.52 -7.17 -10.99
CA ALA A 261 -4.06 -8.55 -11.20
C ALA A 261 -4.81 -9.24 -12.35
N LYS A 262 -6.14 -9.09 -12.40
CA LYS A 262 -6.97 -9.56 -13.51
C LYS A 262 -6.59 -8.92 -14.84
N LYS A 263 -6.32 -7.61 -14.86
CA LYS A 263 -5.85 -6.88 -16.06
C LYS A 263 -4.44 -7.28 -16.50
N MET A 264 -3.61 -7.72 -15.57
CA MET A 264 -2.29 -8.29 -15.84
C MET A 264 -2.35 -9.72 -16.41
N GLY A 265 -3.54 -10.31 -16.57
CA GLY A 265 -3.73 -11.62 -17.20
C GLY A 265 -4.10 -12.74 -16.22
N LEU A 266 -4.17 -12.47 -14.91
CA LEU A 266 -4.57 -13.49 -13.94
C LEU A 266 -6.05 -13.90 -14.14
N PRO A 267 -6.39 -15.19 -14.32
CA PRO A 267 -7.75 -15.63 -14.68
C PRO A 267 -8.77 -15.59 -13.53
N ILE A 268 -8.86 -14.48 -12.81
CA ILE A 268 -9.85 -14.27 -11.74
C ILE A 268 -11.26 -14.23 -12.36
N ASP A 269 -12.17 -15.05 -11.83
CA ASP A 269 -13.56 -15.07 -12.29
C ASP A 269 -14.30 -13.83 -11.79
N LYS A 270 -14.56 -13.72 -10.48
CA LYS A 270 -15.22 -12.58 -9.85
C LYS A 270 -14.36 -11.92 -8.77
N LEU A 271 -14.49 -10.59 -8.71
CA LEU A 271 -14.05 -9.76 -7.58
C LEU A 271 -15.34 -9.25 -6.91
N ILE A 272 -15.61 -9.76 -5.71
CA ILE A 272 -16.80 -9.44 -4.93
C ILE A 272 -16.41 -8.37 -3.92
N VAL A 273 -17.09 -7.22 -3.98
CA VAL A 273 -16.92 -6.12 -3.04
C VAL A 273 -17.86 -6.37 -1.86
N ALA A 274 -17.31 -6.62 -0.68
CA ALA A 274 -18.09 -6.77 0.54
C ALA A 274 -18.02 -5.46 1.35
N THR A 275 -19.16 -4.76 1.46
CA THR A 275 -19.31 -3.54 2.27
C THR A 275 -19.96 -3.85 3.62
N ASN A 276 -19.88 -2.90 4.55
CA ASN A 276 -20.71 -2.92 5.76
C ASN A 276 -21.97 -2.07 5.53
N GLU A 277 -22.61 -1.56 6.59
CA GLU A 277 -23.80 -0.70 6.51
C GLU A 277 -23.61 0.62 5.76
N ASN A 278 -22.37 0.99 5.39
CA ASN A 278 -22.09 2.13 4.52
C ASN A 278 -21.93 1.61 3.07
N ASP A 279 -23.04 1.47 2.33
CA ASP A 279 -23.10 0.89 0.98
C ASP A 279 -23.06 1.89 -0.19
#